data_AF-A0A379TQV2-F1
#
_entry.id   AF-A0A379TQV2-F1
#
_cell.length_a   1.000
_cell.length_b   1.000
_cell.length_c   1.000
_cell.angle_alpha   90.00
_cell.angle_beta   90.00
_cell.angle_gamma   90.00
#
_symmetry.space_group_name_H-M   'P 1'
#
loop_
_entity.id
_entity.type
_entity.pdbx_description
1 polymer ?
#
loop_
_entity_poly.entity_id
_entity_poly.type
_entity_poly.pdbx_seq_one_letter_code
_entity_poly.pdbx_strand_id
1 'polypeptide(L)'
;MDYAPQQEGKVFFGAWVEIENDDGDTLKFRIVGYDEIFGRKDYISIDSPMARALLKKEVGDLAVVNTPVGEANWYVNAIEYVK
;
A
#
# COMPACT_ATOMS: atom_id res chain seq x y z
N MET A 1 -9.36 6.36 16.53
CA MET A 1 -9.05 4.97 16.17
C MET A 1 -7.69 4.67 16.76
N ASP A 2 -7.70 3.94 17.86
CA ASP A 2 -6.54 3.67 18.69
C ASP A 2 -5.60 2.67 18.00
N TYR A 3 -4.33 3.04 17.89
CA TYR A 3 -3.25 2.19 17.37
C TYR A 3 -3.25 0.84 18.10
N ALA A 4 -3.38 -0.26 17.36
CA ALA A 4 -3.28 -1.61 17.89
C ALA A 4 -1.95 -2.23 17.44
N PRO A 5 -1.09 -2.73 18.35
CA PRO A 5 0.21 -3.33 18.02
C PRO A 5 0.09 -4.57 17.09
N GLN A 6 -1.10 -5.11 16.90
CA GLN A 6 -1.41 -6.15 15.91
C GLN A 6 -1.26 -5.68 14.45
N GLN A 7 -1.13 -4.37 14.22
CA GLN A 7 -0.90 -3.76 12.90
C GLN A 7 0.59 -3.63 12.56
N GLU A 8 1.50 -3.92 13.50
CA GLU A 8 2.94 -3.87 13.24
C GLU A 8 3.33 -4.93 12.20
N GLY A 9 3.92 -4.46 11.10
CA GLY A 9 4.43 -5.31 10.02
C GLY A 9 3.44 -5.62 8.91
N LYS A 10 2.16 -5.20 9.01
CA LYS A 10 1.15 -5.45 7.98
C LYS A 10 0.60 -4.18 7.39
N VAL A 11 0.27 -4.24 6.09
CA VAL A 11 -0.39 -3.13 5.40
C VAL A 11 -1.85 -3.03 5.79
N PHE A 12 -2.22 -1.92 6.42
CA PHE A 12 -3.61 -1.55 6.73
C PHE A 12 -3.88 -0.07 6.40
N PHE A 13 -5.11 0.36 6.68
CA PHE A 13 -5.49 1.77 6.58
C PHE A 13 -4.54 2.67 7.37
N GLY A 14 -4.11 3.78 6.76
CA GLY A 14 -3.20 4.75 7.34
C GLY A 14 -1.71 4.40 7.19
N ALA A 15 -1.38 3.20 6.70
CA ALA A 15 -0.01 2.76 6.47
C ALA A 15 0.62 3.49 5.28
N TRP A 16 1.89 3.86 5.44
CA TRP A 16 2.80 4.13 4.33
C TRP A 16 3.39 2.82 3.87
N VAL A 17 3.35 2.59 2.56
CA VAL A 17 3.86 1.37 1.93
C VAL A 17 4.82 1.77 0.84
N GLU A 18 5.98 1.13 0.82
CA GLU A 18 6.93 1.18 -0.29
C GLU A 18 6.91 -0.18 -1.00
N ILE A 19 6.77 -0.14 -2.32
CA ILE A 19 6.73 -1.32 -3.17
C ILE A 19 7.70 -1.19 -4.35
N GLU A 20 8.15 -2.32 -4.87
CA GLU A 20 9.08 -2.41 -6.00
C GLU A 20 8.62 -3.46 -7.00
N ASN A 21 8.81 -3.22 -8.30
CA ASN A 21 8.55 -4.23 -9.35
C ASN A 21 9.86 -4.87 -9.85
N ASP A 22 9.75 -5.88 -10.72
CA ASP A 22 10.90 -6.57 -11.30
C ASP A 22 11.78 -5.67 -12.20
N ASP A 23 11.24 -4.56 -12.69
CA ASP A 23 11.95 -3.55 -13.48
C ASP A 23 12.78 -2.57 -12.61
N GLY A 24 12.64 -2.63 -11.27
CA GLY A 24 13.32 -1.76 -10.32
C GLY A 24 12.61 -0.42 -10.08
N ASP A 25 11.39 -0.23 -10.59
CA ASP A 25 10.55 0.91 -10.24
C ASP A 25 10.07 0.78 -8.80
N THR A 26 10.21 1.87 -8.04
CA THR A 26 9.74 1.95 -6.66
C THR A 26 8.59 2.95 -6.55
N LEU A 27 7.56 2.58 -5.79
CA LEU A 27 6.43 3.43 -5.48
C LEU A 27 6.25 3.52 -3.96
N LYS A 28 6.07 4.74 -3.46
CA LYS A 28 5.78 5.00 -2.05
C LYS A 28 4.49 5.79 -1.92
N PHE A 29 3.55 5.27 -1.14
CA PHE A 29 2.26 5.91 -0.94
C PHE A 29 1.62 5.55 0.40
N ARG A 30 0.61 6.34 0.80
CA ARG A 30 -0.19 6.12 1.99
C ARG A 30 -1.59 5.63 1.62
N ILE A 31 -2.05 4.58 2.28
CA ILE A 31 -3.42 4.09 2.12
C ILE A 31 -4.34 4.91 3.01
N VAL A 32 -5.29 5.63 2.42
CA VAL A 32 -6.23 6.51 3.13
C VAL A 32 -7.66 6.30 2.62
N GLY A 33 -8.63 6.97 3.25
CA GLY A 33 -10.03 6.94 2.82
C GLY A 33 -10.26 7.83 1.59
N TYR A 34 -11.37 7.59 0.88
CA TYR A 34 -11.76 8.40 -0.28
C TYR A 34 -11.93 9.89 0.04
N ASP A 35 -12.30 10.25 1.27
CA ASP A 35 -12.43 11.66 1.67
C ASP A 35 -11.07 12.38 1.84
N GLU A 36 -9.97 11.63 2.00
CA GLU A 36 -8.66 12.16 2.37
C GLU A 36 -7.65 12.26 1.19
N ILE A 37 -8.02 11.80 0.00
CA ILE A 37 -7.13 11.78 -1.19
C ILE A 37 -6.98 13.14 -1.89
N PHE A 38 -7.80 14.12 -1.57
CA PHE A 38 -7.81 15.40 -2.29
C PHE A 38 -6.55 16.23 -2.00
N GLY A 39 -5.75 16.48 -3.04
CA GLY A 39 -4.62 17.41 -3.01
C GLY A 39 -3.25 16.81 -2.67
N ARG A 40 -3.14 15.49 -2.50
CA ARG A 40 -1.84 14.81 -2.29
C ARG A 40 -1.64 13.70 -3.31
N LYS A 41 -0.50 13.70 -3.99
CA LYS A 41 -0.18 12.69 -5.01
C LYS A 41 0.29 11.37 -4.42
N ASP A 42 0.75 11.38 -3.18
CA ASP A 42 1.33 10.23 -2.51
C ASP A 42 0.26 9.38 -1.79
N TYR A 43 -1.03 9.70 -1.97
CA TYR A 43 -2.14 9.10 -1.22
C TYR A 43 -2.97 8.26 -2.18
N ILE A 44 -3.28 7.03 -1.80
CA ILE A 44 -4.17 6.15 -2.54
C ILE A 44 -5.40 5.80 -1.71
N SER A 45 -6.56 5.73 -2.36
CA SER A 45 -7.76 5.23 -1.70
C SER A 45 -7.60 3.74 -1.38
N ILE A 46 -8.08 3.31 -0.21
CA ILE A 46 -8.23 1.90 0.17
C ILE A 46 -9.05 1.09 -0.85
N ASP A 47 -9.92 1.74 -1.62
CA ASP A 47 -10.73 1.09 -2.66
C ASP A 47 -9.96 0.83 -3.96
N SER A 48 -8.76 1.40 -4.11
CA SER A 48 -7.93 1.19 -5.30
C SER A 48 -7.50 -0.28 -5.45
N PRO A 49 -7.36 -0.80 -6.68
CA PRO A 49 -6.85 -2.16 -6.91
C PRO A 49 -5.50 -2.40 -6.23
N MET A 50 -4.63 -1.38 -6.23
CA MET A 50 -3.33 -1.40 -5.56
C MET A 50 -3.46 -1.60 -4.05
N ALA A 51 -4.23 -0.75 -3.36
CA ALA A 51 -4.44 -0.88 -1.92
C ALA A 51 -5.06 -2.23 -1.57
N ARG A 52 -6.04 -2.70 -2.35
CA ARG A 52 -6.69 -4.00 -2.14
C ARG A 52 -5.74 -5.19 -2.27
N ALA A 53 -4.80 -5.14 -3.21
CA ALA A 53 -3.80 -6.18 -3.39
C ALA A 53 -2.76 -6.19 -2.25
N LEU A 54 -2.49 -5.03 -1.66
CA LEU A 54 -1.51 -4.86 -0.59
C LEU A 54 -2.09 -5.10 0.80
N LEU A 55 -3.40 -4.96 1.01
CA LEU A 55 -4.03 -5.15 2.32
C LEU A 55 -3.62 -6.48 2.96
N LYS A 56 -3.19 -6.43 4.23
CA LYS A 56 -2.71 -7.55 5.07
C LYS A 56 -1.38 -8.17 4.64
N LYS A 57 -0.72 -7.66 3.60
CA LYS A 57 0.63 -8.09 3.19
C LYS A 57 1.68 -7.58 4.16
N GLU A 58 2.78 -8.32 4.22
CA GLU A 58 3.95 -8.02 5.05
C GLU A 58 5.15 -7.65 4.16
N VAL A 59 6.19 -7.05 4.77
CA VAL A 59 7.44 -6.78 4.06
C VAL A 59 8.03 -8.10 3.51
N GLY A 60 8.40 -8.09 2.24
CA GLY A 60 8.88 -9.25 1.49
C GLY A 60 7.78 -10.02 0.73
N ASP A 61 6.50 -9.72 0.96
CA ASP A 61 5.42 -10.38 0.22
C ASP A 61 5.28 -9.85 -1.21
N LEU A 62 4.88 -10.74 -2.12
CA LEU A 62 4.39 -10.40 -3.45
C LEU A 62 2.91 -9.98 -3.40
N ALA A 63 2.61 -8.82 -3.97
CA ALA A 63 1.29 -8.31 -4.26
C ALA A 63 1.04 -8.29 -5.78
N VAL A 64 0.02 -9.02 -6.21
CA VAL A 64 -0.41 -9.06 -7.62
C VAL A 64 -1.56 -8.08 -7.78
N VAL A 65 -1.34 -7.04 -8.56
CA VAL A 65 -2.29 -5.94 -8.78
C VAL A 65 -2.92 -6.11 -10.15
N ASN A 66 -4.24 -6.34 -10.16
CA ASN A 66 -4.98 -6.46 -11.41
C ASN A 66 -5.30 -5.06 -11.92
N THR A 67 -4.53 -4.59 -12.90
CA THR A 67 -4.80 -3.35 -13.61
C THR A 67 -5.63 -3.61 -14.86
N PRO A 68 -6.31 -2.59 -15.43
CA PRO A 68 -7.01 -2.74 -16.71
C PRO A 68 -6.12 -3.19 -17.87
N VAL A 69 -4.79 -3.00 -17.75
CA VAL A 69 -3.80 -3.30 -18.79
C VAL A 69 -3.19 -4.70 -18.62
N GLY A 70 -3.39 -5.34 -17.46
CA GLY A 70 -2.81 -6.63 -17.10
C GLY A 70 -2.50 -6.75 -15.62
N GLU A 71 -1.99 -7.92 -15.22
CA GLU A 71 -1.47 -8.16 -13.88
C GLU A 71 -0.11 -7.48 -13.72
N ALA A 72 0.07 -6.73 -12.64
CA ALA A 72 1.34 -6.12 -12.27
C ALA A 72 1.82 -6.70 -10.94
N ASN A 73 3.06 -7.17 -10.90
CA ASN A 73 3.67 -7.76 -9.72
C ASN A 73 4.46 -6.69 -8.96
N TRP A 74 4.23 -6.62 -7.66
CA TRP A 74 4.89 -5.68 -6.77
C TRP A 74 5.30 -6.37 -5.47
N TYR A 75 6.52 -6.11 -5.01
CA TYR A 75 7.05 -6.60 -3.75
C TYR A 75 6.99 -5.52 -2.69
N VAL A 76 6.58 -5.86 -1.47
CA VAL A 76 6.53 -4.91 -0.36
C VAL A 76 7.93 -4.74 0.24
N ASN A 77 8.51 -3.56 0.12
CA ASN A 77 9.83 -3.24 0.66
C ASN A 77 9.77 -2.70 2.08
N ALA A 78 8.80 -1.83 2.37
CA ALA A 78 8.68 -1.21 3.69
C ALA A 78 7.23 -0.87 4.04
N ILE A 79 6.91 -0.92 5.34
CA ILE A 79 5.62 -0.52 5.89
C ILE A 79 5.90 0.39 7.09
N GLU A 80 5.39 1.62 7.05
CA GLU A 80 5.60 2.62 8.10
C GLU A 80 4.25 3.19 8.57
N TYR A 81 4.11 3.40 9.88
CA TYR A 81 2.97 4.09 10.47
C TYR A 81 3.45 5.40 11.10
N VAL A 82 2.72 6.49 10.83
CA VAL A 82 2.98 7.77 11.49
C VAL A 82 2.54 7.62 12.94
N LYS A 83 3.50 7.72 13.88
CA LYS A 83 3.23 7.75 15.33
C LYS A 83 2.61 9.08 15.75
#